data_AF-A0A356QVT6-F1
#
_entry.id   AF-A0A356QVT6-F1
#
_cell.length_a   1.000
_cell.length_b   1.000
_cell.length_c   1.000
_cell.angle_alpha   90.00
_cell.angle_beta   90.00
_cell.angle_gamma   90.00
#
_symmetry.space_group_name_H-M   'P 1'
#
loop_
_entity.id
_entity.type
_entity.pdbx_description
1 polymer ?
#
loop_
_entity_poly.entity_id
_entity_poly.type
_entity_poly.pdbx_seq_one_letter_code
_entity_poly.pdbx_strand_id
1 'polypeptide(L)' 'IMKAKKKPLDTHTPEELGIDVSPRLEVLQVLEPPGRTAGVRVNSADELVEKLRNEAKVI' A
#
# COMPACT_ATOMS: atom_id res chain seq x y z
N ILE A 1 -25.84 -16.22 15.40
CA ILE A 1 -24.49 -16.76 15.69
C ILE A 1 -24.46 -18.30 15.71
N MET A 2 -25.38 -18.98 16.41
CA MET A 2 -25.36 -20.46 16.54
C MET A 2 -25.60 -21.24 15.23
N LYS A 3 -26.47 -20.75 14.34
CA LYS A 3 -26.77 -21.41 13.05
C LYS A 3 -25.62 -21.31 12.03
N ALA A 4 -24.79 -20.26 12.11
CA ALA A 4 -23.68 -20.05 11.19
C ALA A 4 -22.48 -20.96 11.53
N LYS A 5 -22.19 -21.18 12.82
CA LYS A 5 -21.15 -22.13 13.27
C LYS A 5 -21.50 -23.60 13.03
N LYS A 6 -22.78 -23.92 12.81
CA LYS A 6 -23.26 -25.30 12.56
C LYS A 6 -23.24 -25.72 11.10
N LYS A 7 -23.07 -24.78 10.15
CA LYS A 7 -22.91 -25.14 8.75
C LYS A 7 -21.48 -25.63 8.56
N PRO A 8 -21.25 -26.82 8.01
CA PRO A 8 -19.92 -27.23 7.62
C PRO A 8 -19.38 -26.21 6.61
N LEU A 9 -18.16 -25.75 6.85
CA LEU A 9 -17.40 -24.98 5.87
C LEU A 9 -16.60 -26.00 5.07
N ASP A 10 -17.05 -26.25 3.85
CA ASP A 10 -16.32 -27.12 2.94
C ASP A 10 -15.05 -26.39 2.51
N THR A 11 -13.92 -27.00 2.84
CA THR A 11 -12.57 -26.49 2.57
C THR A 11 -12.00 -27.33 1.44
N HIS A 12 -12.01 -26.77 0.23
CA HIS A 12 -11.41 -27.40 -0.94
C HIS A 12 -9.99 -26.91 -1.11
N THR A 13 -9.07 -27.83 -1.40
CA THR A 13 -7.72 -27.46 -1.82
C THR A 13 -7.72 -27.24 -3.35
N PRO A 14 -6.84 -26.36 -3.88
CA PRO A 14 -6.71 -26.16 -5.32
C PRO A 14 -6.42 -27.44 -6.10
N GLU A 15 -5.81 -28.43 -5.43
CA GLU A 15 -5.50 -29.77 -5.94
C GLU A 15 -6.77 -30.55 -6.32
N GLU A 16 -7.84 -30.45 -5.53
CA GLU A 16 -9.13 -31.10 -5.79
C GLU A 16 -9.82 -30.56 -7.04
N LEU A 17 -9.46 -29.34 -7.46
CA LEU A 17 -9.98 -28.65 -8.63
C LEU A 17 -9.06 -28.77 -9.86
N GLY A 18 -7.92 -29.47 -9.72
CA GLY A 18 -6.94 -29.64 -10.80
C GLY A 18 -6.23 -28.34 -11.20
N ILE A 19 -6.13 -27.37 -10.29
CA ILE A 19 -5.53 -26.06 -10.56
C ILE A 19 -4.09 -26.04 -10.03
N ASP A 20 -3.14 -25.69 -10.91
CA ASP A 20 -1.73 -25.47 -10.55
C ASP A 20 -1.55 -24.11 -9.87
N VAL A 21 -1.14 -24.14 -8.61
CA VAL A 21 -0.86 -22.96 -7.75
C VAL A 21 0.62 -22.63 -7.66
N SER A 22 1.45 -23.21 -8.53
CA SER A 22 2.88 -22.91 -8.60
C SER A 22 3.12 -21.41 -8.84
N PRO A 23 3.85 -20.71 -7.95
CA PRO A 23 4.16 -19.29 -8.12
C PRO A 23 4.97 -19.09 -9.40
N ARG A 24 4.44 -18.29 -10.32
CA ARG A 24 5.14 -17.93 -11.57
C ARG A 24 6.06 -16.72 -11.41
N LEU A 25 5.97 -16.04 -10.27
CA LEU A 25 6.67 -14.80 -9.97
C LEU A 25 7.27 -14.90 -8.57
N GLU A 26 8.51 -14.43 -8.45
CA GLU A 26 9.22 -14.36 -7.18
C GLU A 26 9.13 -12.94 -6.61
N VAL A 27 8.75 -12.83 -5.34
CA VAL A 27 8.78 -11.54 -4.64
C VAL A 27 10.21 -11.27 -4.20
N LEU A 28 10.90 -10.40 -4.93
CA LEU A 28 12.31 -10.08 -4.69
C LEU A 28 12.53 -9.29 -3.40
N GLN A 29 11.68 -8.31 -3.12
CA GLN A 29 11.77 -7.49 -1.91
C GLN A 29 10.44 -6.80 -1.62
N VAL A 30 10.13 -6.67 -0.33
CA VAL A 30 9.01 -5.88 0.17
C VAL A 30 9.60 -4.78 1.04
N LEU A 31 9.42 -3.54 0.60
CA LEU A 31 9.89 -2.36 1.31
C LEU A 31 8.71 -1.42 1.52
N GLU A 32 8.65 -0.82 2.70
CA GLU A 32 7.64 0.21 2.97
C GLU A 32 7.92 1.43 2.09
N PRO A 33 6.87 2.08 1.54
CA PRO A 33 7.06 3.30 0.77
C PRO A 33 7.70 4.37 1.67
N PRO A 34 8.56 5.24 1.12
CA PRO A 34 9.14 6.33 1.90
C PRO A 34 8.00 7.16 2.49
N GLY A 35 8.03 7.32 3.82
CA GLY A 35 7.04 8.14 4.53
C GLY A 35 7.02 9.55 3.98
N ARG A 36 5.82 10.14 3.87
CA ARG A 36 5.68 11.54 3.45
C ARG A 36 6.43 12.43 4.44
N THR A 37 7.36 13.25 3.94
CA THR A 37 8.06 14.22 4.77
C THR A 37 7.07 15.23 5.35
N ALA A 38 7.29 15.64 6.61
CA ALA A 38 6.47 16.65 7.25
C ALA A 38 6.51 17.96 6.43
N GLY A 39 5.35 18.59 6.25
CA GLY A 39 5.26 19.89 5.59
C GLY A 39 5.88 20.99 6.45
N VAL A 40 6.34 22.06 5.81
CA VAL A 40 6.91 23.23 6.50
C VAL A 40 5.83 24.30 6.64
N ARG A 41 5.64 24.84 7.85
CA ARG A 41 4.83 26.06 8.05
C ARG A 41 5.69 27.28 7.73
N VAL A 42 5.16 28.18 6.92
CA VAL A 42 5.78 29.47 6.57
C VAL A 42 5.03 30.60 7.26
N ASN A 43 5.73 31.68 7.60
CA ASN A 43 5.17 32.80 8.34
C ASN A 43 4.65 33.92 7.44
N SER A 44 4.98 33.90 6.15
CA SER A 44 4.58 34.93 5.19
C SER A 44 4.41 34.38 3.76
N ALA A 45 3.77 35.17 2.89
CA ALA A 45 3.58 34.83 1.49
C ALA A 45 4.89 34.88 0.69
N ASP A 46 5.81 35.79 1.03
CA ASP A 46 7.10 35.92 0.38
C ASP A 46 7.98 34.67 0.63
N GLU A 47 7.98 34.16 1.86
CA GLU A 47 8.65 32.90 2.22
C GLU A 47 8.08 31.70 1.46
N LEU A 48 6.77 31.70 1.17
CA LEU A 48 6.15 30.64 0.37
C LEU A 48 6.67 30.67 -1.06
N VAL A 49 6.72 31.86 -1.69
CA VAL A 49 7.18 32.01 -3.08
C VAL A 49 8.65 31.63 -3.20
N GLU A 50 9.49 32.01 -2.24
CA GLU A 50 10.90 31.65 -2.22
C GLU A 50 11.11 30.13 -2.12
N LYS A 51 10.42 29.46 -1.18
CA LYS A 51 10.53 28.00 -1.03
C LYS A 51 9.98 27.24 -2.23
N LEU A 52 8.91 27.73 -2.86
CA LEU A 52 8.35 27.11 -4.05
C LEU A 52 9.26 27.22 -5.29
N ARG A 53 9.97 28.34 -5.44
CA ARG A 53 10.93 28.55 -6.54
C ARG A 53 12.23 27.78 -6.33
N ASN A 54 12.79 27.81 -5.12
CA ASN A 54 14.14 27.30 -4.87
C ASN A 54 14.17 25.81 -4.50
N GLU A 55 13.25 25.35 -3.64
CA GLU A 55 13.28 23.99 -3.07
C GLU A 55 12.35 23.04 -3.83
N ALA A 56 11.11 23.48 -4.07
CA ALA A 56 10.10 22.64 -4.72
C ALA A 56 10.15 22.70 -6.26
N LYS A 57 10.73 23.77 -6.84
CA LYS A 57 10.83 24.03 -8.30
C LYS A 57 9.51 23.84 -9.05
N VAL A 58 8.40 24.31 -8.46
CA VAL A 58 7.06 24.17 -9.05
C VAL A 58 6.61 25.46 -9.76
N ILE A 59 7.36 26.56 -9.61
CA ILE A 59 7.10 27.90 -10.17
C ILE A 59 8.41 28.51 -10.66
#